data_AF-A0A535XZQ0-F1
#
_entry.id   AF-A0A535XZQ0-F1
#
_cell.length_a   1.000
_cell.length_b   1.000
_cell.length_c   1.000
_cell.angle_alpha   90.00
_cell.angle_beta   90.00
_cell.angle_gamma   90.00
#
_symmetry.space_group_name_H-M   'P 1'
#
loop_
_entity.id
_entity.type
_entity.pdbx_description
1 polymer ?
#
loop_
_entity_poly.entity_id
_entity_poly.type
_entity_poly.pdbx_seq_one_letter_code
_entity_poly.pdbx_strand_id
1 'polypeptide(L)'
;METPQAADPQRHRERLRFRRPEQRGRVQEVGRSVMSTAAVEEPLSFEEPLSFDEFLALEEVAERKYEYVDGYVYALAGAWRRHNDVAASIFLRLGQEAVGHGCRIYGSDMLLKAASAVGEVGYYPDVHVVCDRTDQHERYSERPCIIVEVLSDSTDESTAARSSRPTRELRRCRPT
;
A
#
# COMPACT_ATOMS: atom_id res chain seq x y z
N MET A 1 -5.14 -34.14 -1.64
CA MET A 1 -5.61 -32.75 -1.53
C MET A 1 -5.12 -32.26 -0.19
N GLU A 2 -3.88 -31.77 -0.16
CA GLU A 2 -3.28 -31.19 1.04
C GLU A 2 -3.81 -29.77 1.23
N THR A 3 -4.33 -29.51 2.43
CA THR A 3 -4.73 -28.19 2.90
C THR A 3 -3.48 -27.32 3.07
N PRO A 4 -3.46 -26.05 2.63
CA PRO A 4 -2.32 -25.18 2.90
C PRO A 4 -2.19 -24.99 4.42
N GLN A 5 -1.02 -25.33 4.94
CA GLN A 5 -0.69 -25.18 6.34
C GLN A 5 -0.59 -23.68 6.65
N ALA A 6 -1.44 -23.19 7.55
CA ALA A 6 -1.44 -21.80 7.98
C ALA A 6 -0.05 -21.41 8.50
N ALA A 7 0.50 -20.32 7.98
CA ALA A 7 1.76 -19.74 8.47
C ALA A 7 1.62 -19.42 9.96
N ASP A 8 2.57 -19.88 10.79
CA ASP A 8 2.57 -19.70 12.24
C ASP A 8 2.88 -18.23 12.60
N PRO A 9 1.89 -17.46 13.12
CA PRO A 9 2.06 -16.04 13.42
C PRO A 9 3.09 -15.78 14.54
N GLN A 10 3.40 -16.78 15.37
CA GLN A 10 4.32 -16.63 16.50
C GLN A 10 5.79 -16.65 16.08
N ARG A 11 6.12 -17.36 14.99
CA ARG A 11 7.50 -17.49 14.48
C ARG A 11 8.08 -16.16 13.98
N HIS A 12 7.23 -15.22 13.61
CA HIS A 12 7.62 -13.90 13.08
C HIS A 12 7.75 -12.82 14.16
N ARG A 13 7.09 -12.97 15.33
CA ARG A 13 7.25 -12.04 16.47
C ARG A 13 8.68 -12.06 17.04
N GLU A 14 9.36 -13.19 16.99
CA GLU A 14 10.74 -13.33 17.50
C GLU A 14 11.80 -12.73 16.55
N ARG A 15 11.45 -12.50 15.27
CA ARG A 15 12.35 -11.93 14.25
C ARG A 15 12.29 -10.40 14.15
N LEU A 16 11.26 -9.79 14.72
CA LEU A 16 11.15 -8.35 14.88
C LEU A 16 12.04 -7.88 16.04
N ARG A 17 13.36 -7.76 15.84
CA ARG A 17 14.23 -7.08 16.81
C ARG A 17 14.00 -5.56 16.75
N PHE A 18 12.89 -5.12 17.34
CA PHE A 18 12.70 -3.71 17.71
C PHE A 18 13.78 -3.32 18.71
N ARG A 19 14.78 -2.52 18.29
CA ARG A 19 15.50 -1.67 19.26
C ARG A 19 14.55 -0.54 19.66
N ARG A 20 13.92 -0.66 20.83
CA ARG A 20 13.22 0.47 21.47
C ARG A 20 14.22 1.60 21.72
N PRO A 21 13.98 2.84 21.27
CA PRO A 21 14.64 3.99 21.86
C PRO A 21 14.02 4.22 23.25
N GLU A 22 14.83 4.20 24.30
CA GLU A 22 14.42 4.68 25.62
C GLU A 22 14.07 6.19 25.52
N GLN A 23 12.81 6.55 25.65
CA GLN A 23 12.40 7.95 25.77
C GLN A 23 11.66 8.14 27.09
N ARG A 24 12.44 8.62 28.07
CA ARG A 24 12.00 9.06 29.38
C ARG A 24 11.81 10.59 29.29
N GLY A 25 10.59 11.10 29.32
CA GLY A 25 10.39 12.55 29.54
C GLY A 25 9.11 13.19 29.02
N ARG A 26 8.19 13.43 29.96
CA ARG A 26 7.47 14.70 30.23
C ARG A 26 6.93 15.54 29.06
N VAL A 27 5.61 15.67 29.04
CA VAL A 27 4.84 16.67 28.30
C VAL A 27 5.29 18.10 28.65
N GLN A 28 5.51 18.94 27.62
CA GLN A 28 5.54 20.40 27.74
C GLN A 28 5.02 21.05 26.44
N GLU A 29 4.39 22.21 26.62
CA GLU A 29 3.49 22.90 25.69
C GLU A 29 4.12 23.56 24.45
N VAL A 30 3.19 23.91 23.55
CA VAL A 30 3.19 24.64 22.27
C VAL A 30 4.27 25.73 22.07
N GLY A 31 5.00 25.63 20.95
CA GLY A 31 5.82 26.73 20.43
C GLY A 31 6.44 26.42 19.06
N ARG A 32 6.19 27.29 18.08
CA ARG A 32 6.74 27.30 16.70
C ARG A 32 8.20 26.84 16.60
N SER A 33 8.50 25.88 15.72
CA SER A 33 9.72 25.90 14.90
C SER A 33 9.64 24.95 13.68
N VAL A 34 10.53 25.22 12.75
CA VAL A 34 10.68 24.88 11.33
C VAL A 34 10.52 23.42 10.88
N MET A 35 10.09 23.28 9.61
CA MET A 35 9.93 22.06 8.81
C MET A 35 11.22 21.25 8.75
N SER A 36 11.15 19.98 9.14
CA SER A 36 12.19 18.98 8.90
C SER A 36 11.77 18.09 7.73
N THR A 37 12.73 17.88 6.83
CA THR A 37 12.67 17.15 5.56
C THR A 37 12.16 15.71 5.69
N ALA A 38 11.39 15.27 4.70
CA ALA A 38 10.88 13.90 4.55
C ALA A 38 12.04 12.90 4.48
N ALA A 39 12.22 12.13 5.55
CA ALA A 39 13.02 10.91 5.53
C ALA A 39 12.08 9.75 5.19
N VAL A 40 12.23 9.16 4.01
CA VAL A 40 11.79 7.78 3.78
C VAL A 40 12.74 6.88 4.57
N GLU A 41 12.20 6.16 5.55
CA GLU A 41 12.99 5.26 6.41
C GLU A 41 13.48 4.02 5.66
N GLU A 42 14.61 3.46 6.11
CA GLU A 42 15.23 2.26 5.56
C GLU A 42 14.27 1.06 5.53
N PRO A 43 14.42 0.14 4.54
CA PRO A 43 13.60 -1.07 4.49
C PRO A 43 13.73 -1.84 5.81
N LEU A 44 12.64 -2.45 6.27
CA LEU A 44 12.75 -3.46 7.32
C LEU A 44 13.61 -4.60 6.74
N SER A 45 14.86 -4.68 7.18
CA SER A 45 15.79 -5.71 6.73
C SER A 45 15.44 -7.03 7.42
N PHE A 46 14.57 -7.81 6.78
CA PHE A 46 14.44 -9.22 7.08
C PHE A 46 15.70 -9.94 6.59
N GLU A 47 16.19 -10.92 7.37
CA GLU A 47 17.37 -11.71 6.98
C GLU A 47 17.09 -12.55 5.71
N GLU A 48 15.82 -12.77 5.36
CA GLU A 48 15.34 -13.50 4.19
C GLU A 48 14.11 -12.77 3.59
N PRO A 49 13.89 -12.80 2.25
CA PRO A 49 12.70 -12.25 1.62
C PRO A 49 11.42 -12.90 2.16
N LEU A 50 10.37 -12.10 2.37
CA LEU A 50 9.05 -12.59 2.79
C LEU A 50 8.29 -13.15 1.60
N SER A 51 7.49 -14.19 1.81
CA SER A 51 6.37 -14.48 0.90
C SER A 51 5.27 -13.43 1.07
N PHE A 52 4.36 -13.35 0.10
CA PHE A 52 3.24 -12.42 0.17
C PHE A 52 2.26 -12.75 1.29
N ASP A 53 2.06 -14.04 1.62
CA ASP A 53 1.21 -14.44 2.75
C ASP A 53 1.83 -14.04 4.10
N GLU A 54 3.16 -14.13 4.23
CA GLU A 54 3.87 -13.62 5.41
C GLU A 54 3.79 -12.09 5.51
N PHE A 55 3.84 -11.39 4.37
CA PHE A 55 3.58 -9.95 4.31
C PHE A 55 2.15 -9.61 4.76
N LEU A 56 1.13 -10.35 4.32
CA LEU A 56 -0.26 -10.13 4.78
C LEU A 56 -0.42 -10.37 6.28
N ALA A 57 0.27 -11.36 6.84
CA ALA A 57 0.27 -11.61 8.28
C ALA A 57 0.98 -10.48 9.06
N LEU A 58 2.03 -9.89 8.47
CA LEU A 58 2.70 -8.71 9.02
C LEU A 58 1.77 -7.47 9.01
N GLU A 59 1.06 -7.22 7.90
CA GLU A 59 0.13 -6.09 7.78
C GLU A 59 -0.99 -6.13 8.83
N GLU A 60 -1.45 -7.32 9.23
CA GLU A 60 -2.53 -7.49 10.20
C GLU A 60 -2.18 -6.94 11.60
N VAL A 61 -0.90 -6.93 11.95
CA VAL A 61 -0.41 -6.48 13.26
C VAL A 61 0.42 -5.20 13.19
N ALA A 62 0.58 -4.63 12.00
CA ALA A 62 1.41 -3.47 11.76
C ALA A 62 0.74 -2.16 12.23
N GLU A 63 1.54 -1.26 12.82
CA GLU A 63 1.07 0.08 13.20
C GLU A 63 1.04 1.06 12.02
N ARG A 64 1.72 0.73 10.93
CA ARG A 64 1.84 1.51 9.69
C ARG A 64 1.74 0.58 8.50
N LYS A 65 1.29 1.09 7.37
CA LYS A 65 1.21 0.33 6.11
C LYS A 65 2.59 0.15 5.49
N TYR A 66 2.80 -0.99 4.86
CA TYR A 66 3.98 -1.27 4.06
C TYR A 66 3.60 -1.63 2.61
N GLU A 67 4.49 -1.28 1.68
CA GLU A 67 4.47 -1.81 0.32
C GLU A 67 5.36 -3.06 0.25
N TYR A 68 4.98 -4.02 -0.58
CA TYR A 68 5.70 -5.26 -0.85
C TYR A 68 6.23 -5.27 -2.28
N VAL A 69 7.51 -5.61 -2.46
CA VAL A 69 8.16 -5.78 -3.77
C VAL A 69 9.07 -6.99 -3.70
N ASP A 70 8.67 -8.09 -4.33
CA ASP A 70 9.44 -9.34 -4.49
C ASP A 70 10.13 -9.82 -3.19
N GLY A 71 9.36 -9.80 -2.10
CA GLY A 71 9.78 -10.25 -0.78
C GLY A 71 10.42 -9.19 0.11
N TYR A 72 10.55 -7.96 -0.37
CA TYR A 72 11.03 -6.82 0.41
C TYR A 72 9.87 -5.91 0.78
N VAL A 73 9.89 -5.36 1.99
CA VAL A 73 8.84 -4.45 2.48
C VAL A 73 9.35 -3.06 2.79
N TYR A 74 8.57 -2.05 2.41
CA TYR A 74 8.92 -0.64 2.49
C TYR A 74 7.82 0.12 3.23
N ALA A 75 8.18 0.93 4.22
CA ALA A 75 7.18 1.71 4.95
C ALA A 75 6.57 2.76 4.03
N LEU A 76 5.24 2.83 3.98
CA LEU A 76 4.56 3.84 3.21
C LEU A 76 4.64 5.19 3.93
N ALA A 77 5.06 6.23 3.21
CA ALA A 77 5.04 7.59 3.74
C ALA A 77 3.59 8.06 3.94
N GLY A 78 3.35 8.81 5.01
CA GLY A 78 2.04 9.44 5.22
C GLY A 78 1.72 10.47 4.13
N ALA A 79 0.43 10.63 3.83
CA ALA A 79 -0.05 11.61 2.88
C ALA A 79 -0.38 12.97 3.53
N TRP A 80 -0.15 14.05 2.79
CA TRP A 80 -0.46 15.42 3.22
C TRP A 80 -1.88 15.84 2.81
N ARG A 81 -2.43 16.86 3.49
CA ARG A 81 -3.81 17.35 3.25
C ARG A 81 -4.16 17.53 1.76
N ARG A 82 -3.30 18.21 1.00
CA ARG A 82 -3.56 18.48 -0.43
C ARG A 82 -3.65 17.20 -1.27
N HIS A 83 -2.81 16.22 -0.98
CA HIS A 83 -2.84 14.92 -1.64
C HIS A 83 -4.18 14.23 -1.36
N ASN A 84 -4.61 14.21 -0.10
CA ASN A 84 -5.88 13.61 0.30
C ASN A 84 -7.10 14.33 -0.31
N ASP A 85 -7.07 15.67 -0.40
CA ASP A 85 -8.15 16.44 -1.01
C ASP A 85 -8.33 16.09 -2.50
N VAL A 86 -7.22 15.91 -3.23
CA VAL A 86 -7.23 15.51 -4.65
C VAL A 86 -7.69 14.06 -4.80
N ALA A 87 -7.12 13.13 -4.04
CA ALA A 87 -7.49 11.71 -4.07
C ALA A 87 -8.99 11.52 -3.77
N ALA A 88 -9.51 12.18 -2.73
CA ALA A 88 -10.93 12.13 -2.37
C ALA A 88 -11.84 12.68 -3.48
N SER A 89 -11.42 13.78 -4.13
CA SER A 89 -12.17 14.36 -5.25
C SER A 89 -12.26 13.41 -6.45
N ILE A 90 -11.17 12.69 -6.73
CA ILE A 90 -11.13 11.67 -7.80
C ILE A 90 -12.00 10.49 -7.41
N PHE A 91 -11.86 9.97 -6.19
CA PHE A 91 -12.64 8.85 -5.67
C PHE A 91 -14.14 9.12 -5.79
N LEU A 92 -14.62 10.30 -5.38
CA LEU A 92 -16.03 10.64 -5.46
C LEU A 92 -16.56 10.68 -6.89
N ARG A 93 -15.83 11.32 -7.81
CA ARG A 93 -16.25 11.46 -9.22
C ARG A 93 -16.22 10.12 -9.95
N LEU A 94 -15.14 9.38 -9.79
CA LEU A 94 -14.98 8.08 -10.44
C LEU A 94 -15.90 7.02 -9.82
N GLY A 95 -16.15 7.11 -8.51
CA GLY A 95 -16.96 6.17 -7.75
C GLY A 95 -18.42 6.17 -8.18
N GLN A 96 -19.00 7.34 -8.48
CA GLN A 96 -20.37 7.45 -8.99
C GLN A 96 -20.54 6.66 -10.30
N GLU A 97 -19.62 6.85 -11.25
CA GLU A 97 -19.62 6.14 -12.54
C GLU A 97 -19.34 4.64 -12.36
N ALA A 98 -18.34 4.29 -11.56
CA ALA A 98 -17.97 2.90 -11.30
C ALA A 98 -19.14 2.10 -10.72
N VAL A 99 -19.81 2.63 -9.69
CA VAL A 99 -20.97 1.99 -9.07
C VAL A 99 -22.15 1.91 -10.04
N GLY A 100 -22.40 2.97 -10.82
CA GLY A 100 -23.44 2.99 -11.86
C GLY A 100 -23.24 1.90 -12.93
N HIS A 101 -21.99 1.54 -13.21
CA HIS A 101 -21.63 0.44 -14.09
C HIS A 101 -21.54 -0.94 -13.40
N GLY A 102 -21.78 -1.04 -12.09
CA GLY A 102 -21.69 -2.30 -11.35
C GLY A 102 -20.26 -2.73 -11.00
N CYS A 103 -19.32 -1.78 -10.99
CA CYS A 103 -17.95 -1.97 -10.53
C CYS A 103 -17.80 -1.49 -9.08
N ARG A 104 -16.68 -1.88 -8.44
CA ARG A 104 -16.27 -1.41 -7.11
C ARG A 104 -15.14 -0.40 -7.25
N ILE A 105 -15.08 0.56 -6.32
CA ILE A 105 -14.00 1.54 -6.21
C ILE A 105 -13.40 1.46 -4.81
N TYR A 106 -12.09 1.60 -4.74
CA TYR A 106 -11.33 1.57 -3.50
C TYR A 106 -10.36 2.75 -3.45
N GLY A 107 -10.07 3.22 -2.24
CA GLY A 107 -9.05 4.24 -1.98
C GLY A 107 -7.79 3.61 -1.38
N SER A 108 -6.90 4.47 -0.86
CA SER A 108 -5.58 4.15 -0.29
C SER A 108 -5.56 3.18 0.89
N ASP A 109 -6.70 2.63 1.32
CA ASP A 109 -6.82 1.62 2.37
C ASP A 109 -6.95 0.19 1.85
N MET A 110 -7.16 0.01 0.54
CA MET A 110 -7.25 -1.32 -0.06
C MET A 110 -5.94 -1.71 -0.75
N LEU A 111 -5.36 -2.82 -0.33
CA LEU A 111 -4.15 -3.36 -0.94
C LEU A 111 -4.43 -3.83 -2.37
N LEU A 112 -3.52 -3.52 -3.29
CA LEU A 112 -3.52 -4.03 -4.65
C LEU A 112 -2.32 -4.95 -4.82
N LYS A 113 -2.60 -6.22 -5.11
CA LYS A 113 -1.63 -7.22 -5.51
C LYS A 113 -1.51 -7.21 -7.04
N ALA A 114 -0.28 -7.15 -7.54
CA ALA A 114 -0.04 -7.18 -8.98
C ALA A 114 1.27 -7.89 -9.32
N ALA A 115 1.40 -8.32 -10.58
CA ALA A 115 2.67 -8.77 -11.13
C ALA A 115 3.40 -7.60 -11.80
N SER A 116 4.70 -7.52 -11.62
CA SER A 116 5.57 -6.50 -12.22
C SER A 116 6.81 -7.14 -12.86
N ALA A 117 7.64 -6.34 -13.53
CA ALA A 117 8.90 -6.81 -14.11
C ALA A 117 9.90 -7.32 -13.06
N VAL A 118 9.77 -6.86 -11.82
CA VAL A 118 10.65 -7.24 -10.70
C VAL A 118 10.08 -8.37 -9.84
N GLY A 119 8.89 -8.88 -10.17
CA GLY A 119 8.21 -9.92 -9.38
C GLY A 119 6.84 -9.49 -8.89
N GLU A 120 6.39 -10.15 -7.83
CA GLU A 120 5.09 -9.86 -7.19
C GLU A 120 5.16 -8.57 -6.38
N VAL A 121 4.15 -7.72 -6.50
CA VAL A 121 4.06 -6.44 -5.79
C VAL A 121 2.73 -6.31 -5.04
N GLY A 122 2.78 -5.67 -3.87
CA GLY A 122 1.63 -5.27 -3.09
C GLY A 122 1.76 -3.79 -2.73
N TYR A 123 0.82 -2.95 -3.14
CA TYR A 123 0.87 -1.51 -2.85
C TYR A 123 -0.53 -0.93 -2.66
N TYR A 124 -0.61 0.30 -2.14
CA TYR A 124 -1.87 0.99 -1.85
C TYR A 124 -2.05 2.18 -2.80
N PRO A 125 -2.76 2.01 -3.93
CA PRO A 125 -3.04 3.13 -4.83
C PRO A 125 -3.94 4.17 -4.16
N ASP A 126 -3.85 5.43 -4.58
CA ASP A 126 -4.75 6.46 -4.07
C ASP A 126 -6.21 6.17 -4.41
N VAL A 127 -6.46 5.70 -5.63
CA VAL A 127 -7.77 5.24 -6.09
C VAL A 127 -7.62 4.11 -7.10
N HIS A 128 -8.39 3.04 -6.97
CA HIS A 128 -8.53 2.04 -8.03
C HIS A 128 -9.96 1.51 -8.19
N VAL A 129 -10.27 1.04 -9.40
CA VAL A 129 -11.58 0.49 -9.77
C VAL A 129 -11.44 -0.96 -10.19
N VAL A 130 -12.32 -1.82 -9.68
CA VAL A 130 -12.39 -3.25 -9.98
C VAL A 130 -13.78 -3.57 -10.53
N CYS A 131 -13.83 -3.95 -11.81
CA CYS A 131 -15.07 -4.38 -12.47
C CYS A 131 -15.20 -5.91 -12.57
N ASP A 132 -14.11 -6.66 -12.38
CA ASP A 132 -14.16 -8.11 -12.40
C ASP A 132 -14.87 -8.62 -11.13
N ARG A 133 -15.99 -9.34 -11.32
CA ARG A 133 -16.76 -9.88 -10.20
C ARG A 133 -16.07 -11.04 -9.51
N THR A 134 -15.07 -11.67 -10.13
CA THR A 134 -14.31 -12.79 -9.56
C THR A 134 -13.18 -12.32 -8.64
N ASP A 135 -12.82 -11.03 -8.67
CA ASP A 135 -11.82 -10.42 -7.79
C ASP A 135 -12.41 -10.16 -6.39
N GLN A 136 -12.60 -11.21 -5.61
CA GLN A 136 -13.32 -11.18 -4.33
C GLN A 136 -12.43 -11.43 -3.11
N HIS A 137 -11.11 -11.33 -3.26
CA HIS A 137 -10.24 -11.50 -2.11
C HIS A 137 -10.50 -10.38 -1.08
N GLU A 138 -10.68 -10.77 0.19
CA GLU A 138 -11.14 -9.85 1.24
C GLU A 138 -10.11 -8.76 1.55
N ARG A 139 -8.82 -9.10 1.51
CA ARG A 139 -7.73 -8.22 1.94
C ARG A 139 -7.02 -7.47 0.82
N TYR A 140 -7.22 -7.85 -0.46
CA TYR A 140 -6.54 -7.21 -1.58
C TYR A 140 -7.31 -7.36 -2.88
N SER A 141 -7.06 -6.49 -3.85
CA SER A 141 -7.51 -6.62 -5.24
C SER A 141 -6.40 -7.20 -6.11
N GLU A 142 -6.73 -7.81 -7.24
CA GLU A 142 -5.75 -8.33 -8.22
C GLU A 142 -6.01 -7.86 -9.66
N ARG A 143 -7.24 -7.44 -9.95
CA ARG A 143 -7.74 -7.16 -11.30
C ARG A 143 -8.34 -5.76 -11.41
N PRO A 144 -7.60 -4.71 -11.05
CA PRO A 144 -8.06 -3.36 -11.30
C PRO A 144 -8.15 -3.11 -12.80
N CYS A 145 -9.14 -2.32 -13.20
CA CYS A 145 -9.25 -1.78 -14.56
C CYS A 145 -8.99 -0.29 -14.65
N ILE A 146 -8.90 0.41 -13.52
CA ILE A 146 -8.38 1.78 -13.41
C ILE A 146 -7.54 1.85 -12.13
N ILE A 147 -6.39 2.52 -12.21
CA ILE A 147 -5.51 2.85 -11.08
C ILE A 147 -5.17 4.33 -11.23
N VAL A 148 -5.25 5.09 -10.15
CA VAL A 148 -4.92 6.51 -10.10
C VAL A 148 -3.99 6.76 -8.93
N GLU A 149 -2.98 7.59 -9.20
CA GLU A 149 -1.94 8.00 -8.27
C GLU A 149 -1.81 9.53 -8.34
N VAL A 150 -1.89 10.19 -7.19
CA VAL A 150 -1.77 11.64 -7.04
C VAL A 150 -0.32 11.97 -6.76
N LEU A 151 0.36 12.50 -7.77
CA LEU A 151 1.73 12.97 -7.60
C LEU A 151 1.75 14.24 -6.73
N SER A 152 2.68 14.30 -5.78
CA SER A 152 2.98 15.51 -5.02
C SER A 152 4.38 16.03 -5.38
N ASP A 153 4.66 17.33 -5.18
CA ASP A 153 5.99 17.92 -5.52
C ASP A 153 7.17 17.26 -4.76
N SER A 154 6.91 16.50 -3.68
CA SER A 154 7.92 15.69 -2.97
C SER A 154 8.21 14.35 -3.64
N THR A 155 7.48 14.00 -4.70
CA THR A 155 7.74 12.83 -5.55
C THR A 155 8.70 13.30 -6.63
N ASP A 156 9.99 13.34 -6.29
CA ASP A 156 11.06 13.50 -7.27
C ASP A 156 10.81 12.50 -8.41
N GLU A 157 11.10 12.88 -9.65
CA GLU A 157 10.88 12.04 -10.85
C GLU A 157 11.49 10.64 -10.69
N SER A 158 12.51 10.51 -9.82
CA SER A 158 13.11 9.26 -9.38
C SER A 158 12.19 8.33 -8.59
N THR A 159 11.27 8.82 -7.74
CA THR A 159 10.28 8.01 -7.01
C THR A 159 9.15 7.48 -7.89
N ALA A 160 8.70 8.26 -8.88
CA ALA A 160 7.76 7.78 -9.89
C ALA A 160 8.39 6.68 -10.78
N ALA A 161 9.70 6.78 -11.06
CA ALA A 161 10.44 5.75 -11.78
C ALA A 161 10.80 4.52 -10.92
N ARG A 162 10.97 4.68 -9.60
CA ARG A 162 11.26 3.58 -8.65
C ARG A 162 10.03 2.80 -8.26
N SER A 163 8.88 3.46 -8.26
CA SER A 163 7.60 2.80 -8.28
C SER A 163 7.42 2.20 -9.68
N SER A 164 8.01 1.03 -9.92
CA SER A 164 7.77 0.22 -11.13
C SER A 164 6.34 -0.35 -11.09
N ARG A 165 5.35 0.53 -10.88
CA ARG A 165 3.94 0.20 -10.80
C ARG A 165 3.54 -0.37 -12.15
N PRO A 166 2.93 -1.56 -12.17
CA PRO A 166 2.62 -2.23 -13.42
C PRO A 166 1.62 -1.40 -14.21
N THR A 167 2.10 -0.76 -15.27
CA THR A 167 1.29 -0.14 -16.32
C THR A 167 0.82 -1.23 -17.26
N ARG A 168 -0.13 -2.04 -16.80
CA ARG A 168 -0.86 -2.94 -17.68
C ARG A 168 -1.72 -2.10 -18.63
N GLU A 169 -1.82 -2.51 -19.90
CA GLU A 169 -2.82 -1.93 -20.82
C GLU A 169 -4.19 -1.95 -20.14
N LEU A 170 -4.76 -0.77 -19.92
CA LEU A 170 -6.11 -0.57 -19.42
C LEU A 170 -7.07 -1.19 -20.44
N ARG A 171 -7.41 -2.48 -20.26
CA ARG A 171 -8.56 -3.09 -20.93
C ARG A 171 -9.78 -2.25 -20.58
N ARG A 172 -10.75 -2.12 -21.50
CA ARG A 172 -11.99 -1.38 -21.24
C ARG A 172 -12.55 -1.80 -19.88
N CYS A 173 -12.65 -0.84 -18.96
CA CYS A 173 -13.18 -1.06 -17.62
C CYS A 173 -14.69 -1.28 -17.75
N ARG A 174 -15.07 -2.54 -17.86
CA ARG A 174 -16.46 -3.01 -17.98
C ARG A 174 -16.64 -4.21 -17.07
N PRO A 175 -17.84 -4.42 -16.53
CA PRO A 175 -18.15 -5.61 -15.75
C PRO A 175 -17.88 -6.87 -16.55
N THR A 176 -17.25 -7.85 -15.90
CA THR A 176 -17.05 -9.21 -16.40
C THR A 176 -17.57 -10.21 -15.38
#